data_AF-A0A800F1V9-F1
#
_entry.id   AF-A0A800F1V9-F1
#
_cell.length_a   1.000
_cell.length_b   1.000
_cell.length_c   1.000
_cell.angle_alpha   90.00
_cell.angle_beta   90.00
_cell.angle_gamma   90.00
#
_symmetry.space_group_name_H-M   'P 1'
#
loop_
_entity.id
_entity.type
_entity.pdbx_description
1 polymer ?
#
loop_
_entity_poly.entity_id
_entity_poly.type
_entity_poly.pdbx_seq_one_letter_code
_entity_poly.pdbx_strand_id
1 'polypeptide(L)'
;SSAIIIGDYSNGNDAIITRDGLGIEDLKGKSVSLVELSVSHYLLSRALESKGLSESDVTVVNTSDSDIAPAFLANKDQKAVVTWNPLVMEILKSKEMTDIANSSMIPGEVLDMMVVNTKT
;
A
#
# COMPACT_ATOMS: atom_id res chain seq x y z
N SER A 1 34.04 -4.23 -11.62
CA SER A 1 33.34 -2.94 -11.39
C SER A 1 31.86 -3.23 -11.15
N SER A 2 31.08 -2.23 -10.77
CA SER A 2 29.61 -2.35 -10.70
C SER A 2 29.01 -1.15 -11.44
N ALA A 3 27.95 -1.41 -12.21
CA ALA A 3 27.12 -0.36 -12.79
C ALA A 3 25.75 -0.37 -12.11
N ILE A 4 25.23 0.81 -11.77
CA ILE A 4 23.92 0.99 -11.16
C ILE A 4 23.15 1.98 -12.03
N ILE A 5 21.94 1.58 -12.45
CA ILE A 5 21.00 2.44 -13.16
C ILE A 5 19.75 2.56 -12.28
N ILE A 6 19.39 3.80 -11.95
CA ILE A 6 18.11 4.11 -11.31
C ILE A 6 17.13 4.36 -12.45
N GLY A 7 16.08 3.52 -12.52
CA GLY A 7 15.04 3.64 -13.54
C GLY A 7 14.09 4.77 -13.18
N ASP A 8 13.25 4.53 -12.18
CA ASP A 8 12.29 5.49 -11.65
C ASP A 8 11.99 5.21 -10.17
N TYR A 9 10.98 5.91 -9.64
CA TYR A 9 10.49 5.77 -8.28
C TYR A 9 8.97 5.69 -8.28
N SER A 10 8.41 4.98 -7.30
CA SER A 10 6.97 4.86 -7.15
C SER A 10 6.34 6.21 -6.77
N ASN A 11 5.30 6.64 -7.51
CA ASN A 11 4.61 7.90 -7.29
C ASN A 11 3.09 7.74 -7.44
N GLY A 12 2.45 7.15 -6.42
CA GLY A 12 1.02 6.86 -6.40
C GLY A 12 0.64 5.49 -6.97
N ASN A 13 1.59 4.57 -7.10
CA ASN A 13 1.32 3.20 -7.53
C ASN A 13 0.60 2.39 -6.46
N ASP A 14 1.19 2.32 -5.27
CA ASP A 14 0.59 1.71 -4.08
C ASP A 14 -0.24 2.76 -3.33
N ALA A 15 -1.43 2.36 -2.84
CA ALA A 15 -2.37 3.23 -2.14
C ALA A 15 -3.08 2.52 -0.98
N ILE A 16 -3.34 3.27 0.08
CA ILE A 16 -4.20 2.92 1.21
C ILE A 16 -5.60 3.44 0.89
N ILE A 17 -6.51 2.52 0.69
CA ILE A 17 -7.89 2.83 0.34
C ILE A 17 -8.78 2.47 1.51
N THR A 18 -9.62 3.41 1.93
CA THR A 18 -10.64 3.21 2.95
C THR A 18 -12.03 3.39 2.37
N ARG A 19 -13.03 2.92 3.12
CA ARG A 19 -14.43 3.28 2.91
C ARG A 19 -14.96 4.13 4.06
N ASP A 20 -16.15 4.70 3.91
CA ASP A 20 -16.87 5.46 4.95
C ASP A 20 -16.15 6.74 5.43
N GLY A 21 -15.24 7.29 4.62
CA GLY A 21 -14.55 8.56 4.92
C GLY A 21 -13.50 8.48 6.04
N LEU A 22 -13.04 7.27 6.39
CA LEU A 22 -12.01 7.05 7.40
C LEU A 22 -10.65 7.56 6.92
N GLY A 23 -9.91 8.27 7.79
CA GLY A 23 -8.52 8.66 7.57
C GLY A 23 -7.50 7.67 8.15
N ILE A 24 -6.21 8.03 8.06
CA ILE A 24 -5.12 7.19 8.58
C ILE A 24 -5.23 6.98 10.10
N GLU A 25 -5.59 8.03 10.84
CA GLU A 25 -5.72 7.96 12.31
C GLU A 25 -6.85 7.01 12.75
N ASP A 26 -7.89 6.88 11.91
CA ASP A 26 -9.01 5.98 12.15
C ASP A 26 -8.64 4.50 11.95
N LEU A 27 -7.48 4.19 11.37
CA LEU A 27 -7.05 2.80 11.19
C LEU A 27 -6.73 2.11 12.52
N LYS A 28 -6.49 2.86 13.59
CA LYS A 28 -6.21 2.31 14.92
C LYS A 28 -7.32 1.36 15.38
N GLY A 29 -6.92 0.14 15.72
CA GLY A 29 -7.78 -0.97 16.13
C GLY A 29 -8.57 -1.62 14.99
N LYS A 30 -8.33 -1.26 13.72
CA LYS A 30 -9.01 -1.83 12.56
C LYS A 30 -8.16 -2.89 11.87
N SER A 31 -8.83 -3.77 11.13
CA SER A 31 -8.17 -4.67 10.20
C SER A 31 -7.77 -3.93 8.92
N VAL A 32 -6.62 -4.26 8.36
CA VAL A 32 -6.15 -3.75 7.07
C VAL A 32 -5.73 -4.94 6.20
N SER A 33 -6.40 -5.12 5.07
CA SER A 33 -6.07 -6.19 4.12
C SER A 33 -4.92 -5.74 3.22
N LEU A 34 -3.87 -6.56 3.11
CA LEU A 34 -2.73 -6.33 2.24
C LEU A 34 -2.01 -7.65 1.96
N VAL A 35 -1.15 -7.67 0.94
CA VAL A 35 -0.16 -8.75 0.79
C VAL A 35 0.95 -8.50 1.79
N GLU A 36 1.14 -9.40 2.75
CA GLU A 36 2.20 -9.23 3.75
C GLU A 36 3.59 -9.15 3.12
N LEU A 37 4.45 -8.36 3.76
CA LEU A 37 5.86 -8.15 3.36
C LEU A 37 6.04 -7.55 1.95
N SER A 38 5.00 -6.94 1.40
CA SER A 38 5.03 -6.23 0.11
C SER A 38 5.41 -4.75 0.26
N VAL A 39 5.57 -4.06 -0.87
CA VAL A 39 5.68 -2.58 -0.90
C VAL A 39 4.44 -1.92 -0.32
N SER A 40 3.24 -2.46 -0.56
CA SER A 40 2.00 -2.00 0.07
C SER A 40 2.06 -2.15 1.60
N HIS A 41 2.71 -3.19 2.12
CA HIS A 41 2.93 -3.32 3.56
C HIS A 41 3.86 -2.23 4.09
N TYR A 42 4.96 -1.97 3.37
CA TYR A 42 5.86 -0.87 3.72
C TYR A 42 5.16 0.49 3.71
N LEU A 43 4.35 0.77 2.68
CA LEU A 43 3.54 1.99 2.59
C LEU A 43 2.64 2.18 3.81
N LEU A 44 1.96 1.11 4.28
CA LEU A 44 1.14 1.18 5.49
C LEU A 44 1.97 1.61 6.70
N SER A 45 3.13 0.99 6.89
CA SER A 45 4.04 1.29 8.00
C SER A 45 4.42 2.78 8.02
N ARG A 46 4.81 3.33 6.85
CA ARG A 46 5.19 4.75 6.70
C ARG A 46 4.01 5.70 6.89
N ALA A 47 2.82 5.33 6.43
CA ALA A 47 1.61 6.12 6.63
C ALA A 47 1.22 6.19 8.11
N LEU A 48 1.26 5.05 8.82
CA LEU A 48 0.99 5.00 10.26
C LEU A 48 2.00 5.84 11.05
N GLU A 49 3.30 5.70 10.75
CA GLU A 49 4.36 6.47 11.39
C GLU A 49 4.16 7.98 11.22
N SER A 50 3.72 8.43 10.04
CA SER A 50 3.43 9.85 9.76
C SER A 50 2.36 10.45 10.69
N LYS A 51 1.56 9.59 11.35
CA LYS A 51 0.52 9.93 12.32
C LYS A 51 0.85 9.50 13.74
N GLY A 52 2.09 9.09 14.01
CA GLY A 52 2.52 8.60 15.32
C GLY A 52 1.90 7.27 15.72
N LEU A 53 1.40 6.50 14.75
CA LEU A 53 0.91 5.14 14.92
C LEU A 53 2.00 4.13 14.52
N SER A 54 1.77 2.87 14.85
CA SER A 54 2.62 1.75 14.52
C SER A 54 1.81 0.59 13.95
N GLU A 55 2.47 -0.40 13.34
CA GLU A 55 1.80 -1.63 12.90
C GLU A 55 1.07 -2.36 14.05
N SER A 56 1.53 -2.20 15.30
CA SER A 56 0.85 -2.78 16.46
C SER A 56 -0.51 -2.13 16.77
N ASP A 57 -0.78 -0.96 16.20
CA ASP A 57 -2.07 -0.28 16.32
C ASP A 57 -3.11 -0.83 15.33
N VAL A 58 -2.75 -1.71 14.39
CA VAL A 58 -3.66 -2.29 13.39
C VAL A 58 -3.60 -3.81 13.38
N THR A 59 -4.59 -4.46 12.77
CA THR A 59 -4.53 -5.91 12.50
C THR A 59 -4.34 -6.14 11.01
N VAL A 60 -3.16 -6.60 10.61
CA VAL A 60 -2.89 -6.96 9.21
C VAL A 60 -3.62 -8.27 8.88
N VAL A 61 -4.34 -8.26 7.76
CA VAL A 61 -5.02 -9.43 7.20
C VAL A 61 -4.32 -9.80 5.90
N ASN A 62 -3.40 -10.77 5.98
CA ASN A 62 -2.69 -11.25 4.80
C ASN A 62 -3.66 -11.79 3.76
N THR A 63 -3.65 -11.18 2.58
CA THR A 63 -4.54 -11.51 1.47
C THR A 63 -3.70 -11.66 0.21
N SER A 64 -3.93 -12.69 -0.59
CA SER A 64 -3.20 -12.91 -1.85
C SER A 64 -3.42 -11.76 -2.83
N ASP A 65 -2.48 -11.61 -3.75
CA ASP A 65 -2.54 -10.64 -4.85
C ASP A 65 -3.79 -10.84 -5.74
N SER A 66 -4.14 -12.08 -6.04
CA SER A 66 -5.31 -12.42 -6.85
C SER A 66 -6.63 -12.09 -6.18
N ASP A 67 -6.68 -12.13 -4.84
CA ASP A 67 -7.93 -12.07 -4.10
C ASP A 67 -8.18 -10.72 -3.43
N ILE A 68 -7.16 -9.86 -3.29
CA ILE A 68 -7.26 -8.66 -2.45
C ILE A 68 -8.36 -7.68 -2.88
N ALA A 69 -8.47 -7.37 -4.17
CA ALA A 69 -9.52 -6.49 -4.68
C ALA A 69 -10.92 -7.11 -4.58
N PRO A 70 -11.18 -8.33 -5.11
CA PRO A 70 -12.51 -8.93 -5.01
C PRO A 70 -12.92 -9.21 -3.56
N ALA A 71 -11.99 -9.64 -2.68
CA ALA A 71 -12.27 -9.87 -1.27
C ALA A 71 -12.63 -8.57 -0.54
N PHE A 72 -11.89 -7.48 -0.80
CA PHE A 72 -12.19 -6.18 -0.23
C PHE A 72 -13.56 -5.65 -0.71
N LEU A 73 -13.84 -5.72 -2.01
CA LEU A 73 -15.11 -5.26 -2.56
C LEU A 73 -16.31 -6.08 -2.07
N ALA A 74 -16.15 -7.40 -1.90
CA ALA A 74 -17.21 -8.27 -1.40
C ALA A 74 -17.49 -8.10 0.10
N ASN A 75 -16.46 -7.80 0.91
CA ASN A 75 -16.59 -7.65 2.35
C ASN A 75 -16.77 -6.18 2.77
N LYS A 76 -18.01 -5.78 3.08
CA LYS A 76 -18.34 -4.40 3.51
C LYS A 76 -17.85 -4.04 4.92
N ASP A 77 -17.52 -5.04 5.72
CA ASP A 77 -17.00 -4.83 7.08
C ASP A 77 -15.49 -4.53 7.05
N GLN A 78 -14.77 -4.93 5.98
CA GLN A 78 -13.36 -4.61 5.80
C GLN A 78 -13.20 -3.12 5.45
N LYS A 79 -12.68 -2.33 6.39
CA LYS A 79 -12.66 -0.86 6.30
C LYS A 79 -11.49 -0.28 5.53
N ALA A 80 -10.40 -1.02 5.42
CA ALA A 80 -9.18 -0.56 4.77
C ALA A 80 -8.49 -1.69 3.98
N VAL A 81 -7.87 -1.31 2.88
CA VAL A 81 -7.02 -2.18 2.05
C VAL A 81 -5.81 -1.39 1.59
N VAL A 82 -4.66 -2.04 1.46
CA VAL A 82 -3.48 -1.46 0.82
C VAL A 82 -3.07 -2.33 -0.36
N THR A 83 -3.01 -1.74 -1.53
CA THR A 83 -2.71 -2.45 -2.78
C THR A 83 -2.09 -1.51 -3.82
N TRP A 84 -1.86 -2.00 -5.03
CA TRP A 84 -1.18 -1.30 -6.12
C TRP A 84 -2.00 -1.30 -7.41
N ASN A 85 -1.56 -0.53 -8.41
CA ASN A 85 -2.21 -0.52 -9.72
C ASN A 85 -2.04 -1.88 -10.45
N PRO A 86 -3.08 -2.39 -11.15
CA PRO A 86 -4.33 -1.70 -11.49
C PRO A 86 -5.46 -1.86 -10.46
N LEU A 87 -5.24 -2.59 -9.36
CA LEU A 87 -6.28 -2.90 -8.37
C LEU A 87 -6.79 -1.64 -7.66
N VAL A 88 -5.91 -0.66 -7.41
CA VAL A 88 -6.30 0.67 -6.91
C VAL A 88 -7.35 1.31 -7.81
N MET A 89 -7.10 1.37 -9.12
CA MET A 89 -8.05 1.93 -10.08
C MET A 89 -9.39 1.17 -10.11
N GLU A 90 -9.38 -0.14 -9.90
CA GLU A 90 -10.60 -0.94 -9.83
C GLU A 90 -11.44 -0.60 -8.60
N ILE A 91 -10.82 -0.58 -7.42
CA ILE A 91 -11.50 -0.33 -6.15
C ILE A 91 -12.08 1.09 -6.11
N LEU A 92 -11.33 2.08 -6.60
CA LEU A 92 -11.74 3.49 -6.62
C LEU A 92 -12.86 3.80 -7.63
N LYS A 93 -13.31 2.84 -8.45
CA LYS A 93 -14.54 3.00 -9.25
C LYS A 93 -15.78 3.11 -8.35
N SER A 94 -15.72 2.56 -7.13
CA SER A 94 -16.80 2.68 -6.16
C SER A 94 -16.74 4.03 -5.44
N LYS A 95 -17.88 4.75 -5.40
CA LYS A 95 -17.96 6.11 -4.81
C LYS A 95 -17.76 6.16 -3.29
N GLU A 96 -17.89 5.02 -2.61
CA GLU A 96 -17.69 4.93 -1.16
C GLU A 96 -16.21 4.78 -0.77
N MET A 97 -15.33 4.58 -1.75
CA MET A 97 -13.89 4.35 -1.55
C MET A 97 -13.11 5.65 -1.66
N THR A 98 -12.08 5.80 -0.85
CA THR A 98 -11.20 6.97 -0.84
C THR A 98 -9.75 6.52 -0.72
N ASP A 99 -8.89 7.01 -1.61
CA ASP A 99 -7.44 6.95 -1.45
C ASP A 99 -7.04 8.00 -0.40
N ILE A 100 -6.57 7.54 0.76
CA ILE A 100 -6.21 8.41 1.88
C ILE A 100 -4.72 8.64 2.02
N ALA A 101 -3.91 7.83 1.34
CA ALA A 101 -2.46 7.89 1.35
C ALA A 101 -1.93 6.97 0.24
N ASN A 102 -0.95 7.43 -0.52
CA ASN A 102 -0.33 6.63 -1.57
C ASN A 102 1.17 6.88 -1.61
N SER A 103 1.88 6.06 -2.37
CA SER A 103 3.36 6.07 -2.49
C SER A 103 3.98 7.41 -2.86
N SER A 104 3.22 8.41 -3.37
CA SER A 104 3.73 9.78 -3.53
C SER A 104 4.15 10.44 -2.21
N MET A 105 3.67 9.94 -1.07
CA MET A 105 4.03 10.45 0.26
C MET A 105 5.40 9.99 0.76
N ILE A 106 6.01 8.98 0.12
CA ILE A 106 7.32 8.41 0.46
C ILE A 106 8.30 8.53 -0.73
N PRO A 107 8.59 9.76 -1.19
CA PRO A 107 9.39 9.97 -2.40
C PRO A 107 10.80 9.38 -2.24
N GLY A 108 11.19 8.54 -3.20
CA GLY A 108 12.51 7.92 -3.26
C GLY A 108 12.73 6.71 -2.33
N GLU A 109 11.71 6.27 -1.60
CA GLU A 109 11.81 5.07 -0.73
C GLU A 109 11.55 3.76 -1.50
N VAL A 110 10.80 3.82 -2.60
CA VAL A 110 10.52 2.68 -3.50
C VAL A 110 11.08 3.01 -4.89
N LEU A 111 12.12 2.27 -5.28
CA LEU A 111 12.94 2.55 -6.47
C LEU A 111 13.07 1.31 -7.34
N ASP A 112 12.92 1.49 -8.65
CA ASP A 112 13.31 0.48 -9.62
C ASP A 112 14.78 0.69 -10.01
N MET A 113 15.58 -0.36 -9.84
CA MET A 113 17.02 -0.30 -10.07
C MET A 113 17.52 -1.53 -10.83
N MET A 114 18.46 -1.30 -11.74
CA MET A 114 19.27 -2.34 -12.36
C MET A 114 20.69 -2.28 -11.83
N VAL A 115 21.16 -3.38 -11.26
CA VAL A 115 22.53 -3.50 -10.73
C VAL A 115 23.26 -4.60 -11.50
N VAL A 116 24.40 -4.25 -12.10
CA VAL A 116 25.25 -5.21 -12.81
C VAL A 116 26.59 -5.32 -12.10
N ASN A 117 26.94 -6.54 -11.70
CA ASN A 117 28.26 -6.87 -11.19
C ASN A 117 29.15 -7.37 -12.34
N THR A 118 30.23 -6.67 -12.63
CA THR A 118 31.15 -7.01 -13.74
C THR A 118 32.35 -7.82 -13.30
N LYS A 119 32.33 -8.43 -12.09
CA LYS A 119 33.34 -9.41 -11.64
C LYS A 119 33.07 -10.84 -12.13
N THR A 120 32.13 -11.03 -13.04
CA THR A 120 31.91 -12.29 -13.76
C THR A 120 32.61 -12.25 -15.10
#